data_AF-A6UND4-F1
#
_entry.id   AF-A6UND4-F1
#
_cell.length_a   1.000
_cell.length_b   1.000
_cell.length_c   1.000
_cell.angle_alpha   90.00
_cell.angle_beta   90.00
_cell.angle_gamma   90.00
#
_symmetry.space_group_name_H-M   'P 1'
#
loop_
_entity.id
_entity.type
_entity.pdbx_description
1 polymer ?
#
loop_
_entity_poly.entity_id
_entity_poly.type
_entity_poly.pdbx_seq_one_letter_code
_entity_poly.pdbx_strand_id
1 'polypeptide(L)'
;MVIGDMEYMVEISALIFKYLIMFLISVYILNISSHFIKLRFFGSKLNEQIKLLNEGSEKIENLNEQYLENIKIIDKKLDFVNEFKENIDGGLKRIKNLMDNFQNDVKDDFEEGISNLNNSVDELNKISETEDELRKEIQKNKNELNKLEKSIVEFLKSKYAVLDLDSTDKAINNTNREINQFIKILRTNGVKFEVIMPNKGDEFDNINHTAVGEKECKDVENGKIISCETIGYIYGEFIEKSRVILCKNEIQKQNNSEESLNDDSKNSEQKDEKIQTSNENNELGENLEKIINEETNL
;
A
#
# COMPACT_ATOMS: atom_id res chain seq x y z
N MET A 1 92.77 18.13 -141.39
CA MET A 1 92.61 18.91 -140.16
C MET A 1 91.19 18.70 -139.60
N VAL A 2 90.83 17.43 -139.33
CA VAL A 2 89.49 17.01 -138.83
C VAL A 2 89.60 15.84 -137.83
N ILE A 3 90.75 15.15 -137.77
CA ILE A 3 90.94 13.94 -136.93
C ILE A 3 91.36 14.30 -135.49
N GLY A 4 92.09 15.41 -135.27
CA GLY A 4 92.49 15.85 -133.92
C GLY A 4 91.34 16.37 -133.05
N ASP A 5 90.26 16.86 -133.66
CA ASP A 5 89.08 17.37 -132.93
C ASP A 5 88.18 16.23 -132.39
N MET A 6 88.26 15.03 -132.96
CA MET A 6 87.50 13.87 -132.45
C MET A 6 88.11 13.29 -131.18
N GLU A 7 89.44 13.26 -131.06
CA GLU A 7 90.14 12.68 -129.90
C GLU A 7 89.90 13.52 -128.63
N TYR A 8 89.93 14.85 -128.77
CA TYR A 8 89.60 15.81 -127.71
C TYR A 8 88.12 15.73 -127.28
N MET A 9 87.19 15.53 -128.23
CA MET A 9 85.77 15.34 -127.93
C MET A 9 85.50 14.03 -127.17
N VAL A 10 86.26 12.96 -127.48
CA VAL A 10 86.16 11.68 -126.75
C VAL A 10 86.66 11.82 -125.32
N GLU A 11 87.80 12.49 -125.08
CA GLU A 11 88.30 12.74 -123.72
C GLU A 11 87.35 13.60 -122.88
N ILE A 12 86.80 14.67 -123.47
CA ILE A 12 85.79 15.51 -122.80
C ILE A 12 84.53 14.68 -122.49
N SER A 13 84.07 13.85 -123.42
CA SER A 13 82.89 13.00 -123.19
C SER A 13 83.12 11.98 -122.08
N ALA A 14 84.31 11.38 -121.99
CA ALA A 14 84.69 10.44 -120.94
C ALA A 14 84.79 11.14 -119.56
N LEU A 15 85.32 12.37 -119.54
CA LEU A 15 85.38 13.20 -118.35
C LEU A 15 83.98 13.57 -117.85
N ILE A 16 83.09 14.02 -118.75
CA ILE A 16 81.69 14.32 -118.45
C ILE A 16 80.98 13.07 -117.92
N PHE A 17 81.17 11.91 -118.55
CA PHE A 17 80.57 10.65 -118.12
C PHE A 17 81.07 10.23 -116.74
N LYS A 18 82.37 10.40 -116.45
CA LYS A 18 82.94 10.15 -115.11
C LYS A 18 82.34 11.06 -114.05
N TYR A 19 82.19 12.36 -114.33
CA TYR A 19 81.53 13.30 -113.42
C TYR A 19 80.05 12.99 -113.22
N LEU A 20 79.35 12.55 -114.28
CA LEU A 20 77.96 12.11 -114.19
C LEU A 20 77.81 10.88 -113.29
N ILE A 21 78.68 9.88 -113.44
CA ILE A 21 78.69 8.70 -112.55
C ILE A 21 78.98 9.11 -111.11
N MET A 22 79.98 9.95 -110.87
CA MET A 22 80.29 10.44 -109.51
C MET A 22 79.13 11.23 -108.90
N PHE A 23 78.42 12.02 -109.70
CA PHE A 23 77.22 12.73 -109.29
C PHE A 23 76.08 11.77 -108.93
N LEU A 24 75.79 10.78 -109.79
CA LEU A 24 74.76 9.77 -109.52
C LEU A 24 75.06 8.95 -108.27
N ILE A 25 76.32 8.55 -108.06
CA ILE A 25 76.76 7.86 -106.83
C ILE A 25 76.56 8.77 -105.62
N SER A 26 76.91 10.05 -105.71
CA SER A 26 76.74 11.01 -104.61
C SER A 26 75.26 11.20 -104.26
N VAL A 27 74.39 11.35 -105.27
CA VAL A 27 72.93 11.43 -105.07
C VAL A 27 72.39 10.14 -104.44
N TYR A 28 72.88 8.97 -104.88
CA TYR A 28 72.48 7.68 -104.32
C TYR A 28 72.92 7.52 -102.86
N ILE A 29 74.17 7.89 -102.52
CA ILE A 29 74.68 7.90 -101.14
C ILE A 29 73.85 8.84 -100.28
N LEU A 30 73.55 10.06 -100.74
CA LEU A 30 72.71 11.02 -100.01
C LEU A 30 71.30 10.48 -99.76
N ASN A 31 70.72 9.77 -100.73
CA ASN A 31 69.40 9.13 -100.57
C ASN A 31 69.44 8.02 -99.52
N ILE A 32 70.47 7.15 -99.57
CA ILE A 32 70.68 6.11 -98.55
C ILE A 32 70.88 6.73 -97.16
N SER A 33 71.74 7.75 -97.05
CA SER A 33 71.99 8.45 -95.78
C SER A 33 70.72 9.10 -95.23
N SER A 34 69.89 9.71 -96.09
CA SER A 34 68.58 10.24 -95.70
C SER A 34 67.65 9.16 -95.15
N HIS A 35 67.60 7.98 -95.78
CA HIS A 35 66.85 6.84 -95.27
C HIS A 35 67.39 6.31 -93.94
N PHE A 36 68.72 6.22 -93.75
CA PHE A 36 69.33 5.82 -92.48
C PHE A 36 69.03 6.82 -91.36
N ILE A 37 69.06 8.13 -91.64
CA ILE A 37 68.69 9.17 -90.67
C ILE A 37 67.23 9.03 -90.26
N LYS A 38 66.32 8.83 -91.23
CA LYS A 38 64.89 8.57 -90.95
C LYS A 38 64.71 7.31 -90.11
N LEU A 39 65.37 6.20 -90.46
CA LEU A 39 65.30 4.94 -89.70
C LEU A 39 65.82 5.11 -88.27
N ARG A 40 66.91 5.85 -88.06
CA ARG A 40 67.43 6.14 -86.73
C ARG A 40 66.45 6.98 -85.91
N PHE A 41 65.80 7.97 -86.52
CA PHE A 41 64.78 8.80 -85.87
C PHE A 41 63.50 8.01 -85.55
N PHE A 42 63.08 7.10 -86.43
CA PHE A 42 61.99 6.18 -86.14
C PHE A 42 62.35 5.21 -85.01
N GLY A 43 63.58 4.68 -85.01
CA GLY A 43 64.09 3.84 -83.93
C GLY A 43 64.11 4.55 -82.58
N SER A 44 64.53 5.83 -82.52
CA SER A 44 64.50 6.59 -81.27
C SER A 44 63.08 6.85 -80.79
N LYS A 45 62.14 7.18 -81.68
CA LYS A 45 60.72 7.34 -81.33
C LYS A 45 60.08 6.04 -80.86
N LEU A 46 60.39 4.92 -81.50
CA LEU A 46 59.91 3.61 -81.08
C LEU A 46 60.44 3.23 -79.70
N ASN A 47 61.72 3.48 -79.43
CA ASN A 47 62.29 3.24 -78.10
C ASN A 47 61.64 4.10 -77.02
N GLU A 48 61.34 5.37 -77.33
CA GLU A 48 60.61 6.26 -76.41
C GLU A 48 59.18 5.74 -76.15
N GLN A 49 58.47 5.29 -77.19
CA GLN A 49 57.14 4.68 -77.03
C GLN A 49 57.18 3.37 -76.23
N ILE A 50 58.16 2.50 -76.46
CA ILE A 50 58.36 1.26 -75.69
C ILE A 50 58.64 1.60 -74.23
N LYS A 51 59.47 2.62 -73.96
CA LYS A 51 59.74 3.07 -72.59
C LYS A 51 58.46 3.55 -71.90
N LEU A 52 57.66 4.39 -72.56
CA LEU A 52 56.38 4.85 -72.04
C LEU A 52 55.38 3.70 -71.82
N LEU A 53 55.37 2.70 -72.71
CA LEU A 53 54.52 1.51 -72.56
C LEU A 53 54.94 0.67 -71.34
N ASN A 54 56.24 0.48 -71.13
CA ASN A 54 56.77 -0.25 -69.97
C ASN A 54 56.48 0.51 -68.66
N GLU A 55 56.71 1.82 -68.62
CA GLU A 55 56.35 2.67 -67.47
C GLU A 55 54.83 2.64 -67.19
N GLY A 56 54.00 2.57 -68.25
CA GLY A 56 52.55 2.41 -68.13
C GLY A 56 52.16 1.04 -67.58
N SER A 57 52.80 -0.03 -68.06
CA SER A 57 52.57 -1.41 -67.60
C SER A 57 52.93 -1.58 -66.13
N GLU A 58 54.08 -1.05 -65.69
CA GLU A 58 54.52 -1.09 -64.29
C GLU A 58 53.57 -0.31 -63.37
N LYS A 59 53.05 0.83 -63.83
CA LYS A 59 52.02 1.58 -63.08
C LYS A 59 50.72 0.78 -62.94
N ILE A 60 50.29 0.07 -63.99
CA ILE A 60 49.09 -0.76 -63.95
C ILE A 60 49.29 -1.95 -63.00
N GLU A 61 50.46 -2.59 -63.01
CA GLU A 61 50.78 -3.69 -62.12
C GLU A 61 50.76 -3.25 -60.65
N ASN A 62 51.43 -2.14 -60.31
CA ASN A 62 51.41 -1.55 -58.97
C ASN A 62 49.99 -1.17 -58.52
N LEU A 63 49.17 -0.59 -59.42
CA LEU A 63 47.76 -0.30 -59.12
C LEU A 63 46.98 -1.58 -58.82
N ASN A 64 47.20 -2.64 -59.60
CA ASN A 64 46.52 -3.91 -59.42
C ASN A 64 46.89 -4.58 -58.08
N GLU A 65 48.16 -4.52 -57.68
CA GLU A 65 48.62 -4.99 -56.37
C GLU A 65 47.94 -4.21 -55.22
N GLN A 66 47.86 -2.88 -55.33
CA GLN A 66 47.15 -2.04 -54.35
C GLN A 66 45.65 -2.37 -54.30
N TYR A 67 45.01 -2.63 -55.44
CA TYR A 67 43.61 -3.06 -55.47
C TYR A 67 43.41 -4.41 -54.78
N LEU A 68 44.29 -5.38 -55.01
CA LEU A 68 44.24 -6.69 -54.36
C LEU A 68 44.45 -6.60 -52.84
N GLU A 69 45.36 -5.74 -52.39
CA GLU A 69 45.55 -5.48 -50.96
C GLU A 69 44.32 -4.84 -50.32
N ASN A 70 43.71 -3.86 -51.00
CA ASN A 70 42.46 -3.24 -50.55
C ASN A 70 41.30 -4.23 -50.45
N ILE A 71 41.17 -5.16 -51.41
CA ILE A 71 40.16 -6.23 -51.35
C ILE A 71 40.36 -7.10 -50.10
N LYS A 72 41.60 -7.52 -49.81
CA LYS A 72 41.91 -8.30 -48.60
C LYS A 72 41.57 -7.55 -47.31
N ILE A 73 41.77 -6.23 -47.29
CA ILE A 73 41.39 -5.38 -46.15
C ILE A 73 39.86 -5.32 -46.00
N ILE A 74 39.13 -5.21 -47.12
CA ILE A 74 37.67 -5.20 -47.14
C ILE A 74 37.12 -6.55 -46.62
N ASP A 75 37.67 -7.67 -47.08
CA ASP A 75 37.24 -9.01 -46.65
C ASP A 75 37.41 -9.19 -45.14
N LYS A 76 38.57 -8.80 -44.59
CA LYS A 76 38.80 -8.85 -43.13
C LYS A 76 37.82 -7.98 -42.35
N LYS A 77 37.47 -6.81 -42.88
CA LYS A 77 36.46 -5.93 -42.24
C LYS A 77 35.07 -6.57 -42.32
N LEU A 78 34.75 -7.26 -43.41
CA LEU A 78 33.48 -7.95 -43.57
C LEU A 78 33.37 -9.12 -42.59
N ASP A 79 34.42 -9.91 -42.42
CA ASP A 79 34.47 -11.00 -41.42
C ASP A 79 34.23 -10.45 -40.00
N PHE A 80 34.91 -9.36 -39.65
CA PHE A 80 34.71 -8.69 -38.36
C PHE A 80 33.27 -8.20 -38.17
N VAL A 81 32.65 -7.62 -39.21
CA VAL A 81 31.26 -7.15 -39.16
C VAL A 81 30.30 -8.33 -38.97
N ASN A 82 30.56 -9.46 -39.63
CA ASN A 82 29.73 -10.66 -39.49
C ASN A 82 29.85 -11.26 -38.08
N GLU A 83 31.07 -11.39 -37.55
CA GLU A 83 31.30 -11.85 -36.18
C GLU A 83 30.62 -10.92 -35.15
N PHE A 84 30.74 -9.60 -35.36
CA PHE A 84 30.07 -8.62 -34.51
C PHE A 84 28.55 -8.74 -34.55
N LYS A 85 27.98 -8.99 -35.73
CA LYS A 85 26.53 -9.20 -35.92
C LYS A 85 26.06 -10.47 -35.19
N GLU A 86 26.77 -11.58 -35.34
CA GLU A 86 26.44 -12.83 -34.64
C GLU A 86 26.49 -12.67 -33.12
N ASN A 87 27.47 -11.91 -32.60
CA ASN A 87 27.57 -11.59 -31.18
C ASN A 87 26.39 -10.73 -30.68
N ILE A 88 25.97 -9.73 -31.45
CA ILE A 88 24.79 -8.92 -31.13
C ILE A 88 23.53 -9.77 -31.14
N ASP A 89 23.31 -10.57 -32.18
CA ASP A 89 22.11 -11.42 -32.30
C ASP A 89 22.05 -12.44 -31.16
N GLY A 90 23.19 -13.03 -30.78
CA GLY A 90 23.30 -13.89 -29.60
C GLY A 90 23.03 -13.16 -28.28
N GLY A 91 23.49 -11.91 -28.14
CA GLY A 91 23.19 -11.02 -27.02
C GLY A 91 21.70 -10.72 -26.89
N LEU A 92 21.05 -10.32 -27.99
CA LEU A 92 19.62 -10.03 -28.03
C LEU A 92 18.77 -11.27 -27.69
N LYS A 93 19.14 -12.45 -28.19
CA LYS A 93 18.46 -13.70 -27.86
C LYS A 93 18.53 -14.02 -26.36
N ARG A 94 19.69 -13.81 -25.72
CA ARG A 94 19.85 -13.99 -24.26
C ARG A 94 18.99 -13.01 -23.46
N ILE A 95 18.97 -11.74 -23.86
CA ILE A 95 18.14 -10.71 -23.22
C ILE A 95 16.65 -11.07 -23.32
N LYS A 96 16.20 -11.50 -24.50
CA LYS A 96 14.81 -11.92 -24.70
C LYS A 96 14.43 -13.08 -23.78
N ASN A 97 15.25 -14.13 -23.71
CA ASN A 97 14.99 -15.25 -22.82
C ASN A 97 14.95 -14.84 -21.32
N LEU A 98 15.82 -13.91 -20.90
CA LEU A 98 15.80 -13.38 -19.53
C LEU A 98 14.51 -12.61 -19.25
N MET A 99 14.04 -11.82 -20.22
CA MET A 99 12.81 -11.02 -20.08
C MET A 99 11.56 -11.92 -20.04
N ASP A 100 11.52 -12.97 -20.87
CA ASP A 100 10.44 -13.95 -20.88
C ASP A 100 10.38 -14.73 -19.53
N ASN A 101 11.54 -15.14 -19.00
CA ASN A 101 11.60 -15.81 -17.69
C ASN A 101 11.15 -14.89 -16.55
N PHE A 102 11.67 -13.66 -16.50
CA PHE A 102 11.28 -12.68 -15.48
C PHE A 102 9.79 -12.37 -15.51
N GLN A 103 9.20 -12.27 -16.70
CA GLN A 103 7.77 -12.02 -16.85
C GLN A 103 6.91 -13.19 -16.35
N ASN A 104 7.37 -14.43 -16.52
CA ASN A 104 6.68 -15.61 -16.02
C ASN A 104 6.79 -15.71 -14.49
N ASP A 105 7.99 -15.54 -13.92
CA ASP A 105 8.21 -15.63 -12.47
C ASP A 105 7.37 -14.59 -11.72
N VAL A 106 7.38 -13.33 -12.18
CA VAL A 106 6.57 -12.26 -11.56
C VAL A 106 5.06 -12.53 -11.70
N LYS A 107 4.64 -13.16 -12.80
CA LYS A 107 3.23 -13.49 -13.01
C LYS A 107 2.77 -14.59 -12.06
N ASP A 108 3.57 -15.64 -11.91
CA ASP A 108 3.26 -16.78 -11.04
C ASP A 108 3.22 -16.33 -9.57
N ASP A 109 4.19 -15.53 -9.12
CA ASP A 109 4.21 -14.95 -7.77
C ASP A 109 2.96 -14.08 -7.50
N PHE A 110 2.51 -13.31 -8.50
CA PHE A 110 1.33 -12.47 -8.37
C PHE A 110 0.03 -13.28 -8.34
N GLU A 111 -0.07 -14.35 -9.14
CA GLU A 111 -1.19 -15.28 -9.12
C GLU A 111 -1.28 -16.02 -7.79
N GLU A 112 -0.15 -16.47 -7.24
CA GLU A 112 -0.07 -17.08 -5.91
C GLU A 112 -0.48 -16.09 -4.81
N GLY A 113 0.04 -14.85 -4.87
CA GLY A 113 -0.32 -13.79 -3.93
C GLY A 113 -1.82 -13.47 -3.92
N ILE A 114 -2.46 -13.39 -5.09
CA ILE A 114 -3.92 -13.20 -5.21
C ILE A 114 -4.68 -14.39 -4.63
N SER A 115 -4.23 -15.63 -4.90
CA SER A 115 -4.86 -16.84 -4.36
C SER A 115 -4.83 -16.86 -2.83
N ASN A 116 -3.67 -16.56 -2.23
CA ASN A 116 -3.50 -16.48 -0.79
C ASN A 116 -4.38 -15.39 -0.17
N LEU A 117 -4.46 -14.21 -0.80
CA LEU A 117 -5.33 -13.13 -0.35
C LEU A 117 -6.80 -13.52 -0.37
N ASN A 118 -7.27 -14.17 -1.44
CA ASN A 118 -8.65 -14.64 -1.53
C ASN A 118 -8.98 -15.68 -0.45
N ASN A 119 -8.06 -16.61 -0.17
CA ASN A 119 -8.23 -17.57 0.92
C ASN A 119 -8.36 -16.87 2.28
N SER A 120 -7.52 -15.85 2.55
CA SER A 120 -7.62 -15.07 3.79
C SER A 120 -8.93 -14.29 3.90
N VAL A 121 -9.44 -13.74 2.79
CA VAL A 121 -10.74 -13.06 2.76
C VAL A 121 -11.88 -14.04 3.06
N ASP A 122 -11.83 -15.25 2.50
CA ASP A 122 -12.84 -16.29 2.78
C ASP A 122 -12.81 -16.75 4.25
N GLU A 123 -11.63 -16.84 4.86
CA GLU A 123 -11.49 -17.14 6.29
C GLU A 123 -12.05 -16.00 7.16
N LEU A 124 -11.78 -14.74 6.82
CA LEU A 124 -12.34 -13.59 7.53
C LEU A 124 -13.87 -13.55 7.44
N ASN A 125 -14.45 -13.88 6.28
CA ASN A 125 -15.90 -13.97 6.12
C ASN A 125 -16.51 -15.05 7.04
N LYS A 126 -15.87 -16.23 7.13
CA LYS A 126 -16.32 -17.30 8.05
C LYS A 126 -16.23 -16.89 9.52
N ILE A 127 -15.18 -16.15 9.90
CA ILE A 127 -15.03 -15.62 11.26
C ILE A 127 -16.14 -14.60 11.54
N SER A 128 -16.43 -13.70 10.60
CA SER A 128 -17.52 -12.74 10.73
C SER A 128 -18.88 -13.41 10.91
N GLU A 129 -19.16 -14.47 10.15
CA GLU A 129 -20.40 -15.26 10.30
C GLU A 129 -20.50 -15.91 11.69
N THR A 130 -19.38 -16.47 12.18
CA THR A 130 -19.31 -17.09 13.51
C THR A 130 -19.52 -16.05 14.62
N GLU A 131 -18.97 -14.85 14.46
CA GLU A 131 -19.17 -13.75 15.42
C GLU A 131 -20.65 -13.35 15.50
N ASP A 132 -21.34 -13.24 14.36
CA ASP A 132 -22.76 -12.92 14.31
C ASP A 132 -23.63 -14.00 14.97
N GLU A 133 -23.28 -15.27 14.80
CA GLU A 133 -23.94 -16.39 15.50
C GLU A 133 -23.74 -16.30 17.02
N LEU A 134 -22.51 -16.07 17.48
CA LEU A 134 -22.20 -15.90 18.89
C LEU A 134 -22.93 -14.70 19.50
N ARG A 135 -23.01 -13.57 18.79
CA ARG A 135 -23.78 -12.39 19.22
C ARG A 135 -25.26 -12.72 19.40
N LYS A 136 -25.85 -13.49 18.48
CA LYS A 136 -27.26 -13.95 18.59
C LYS A 136 -27.44 -14.88 19.79
N GLU A 137 -26.51 -15.80 20.02
CA GLU A 137 -26.56 -16.72 21.16
C GLU A 137 -26.43 -15.98 22.50
N ILE A 138 -25.47 -15.05 22.61
CA ILE A 138 -25.32 -14.19 23.80
C ILE A 138 -26.60 -13.41 24.08
N GLN A 139 -27.23 -12.83 23.04
CA GLN A 139 -28.47 -12.09 23.21
C GLN A 139 -29.63 -13.00 23.65
N LYS A 140 -29.70 -14.23 23.12
CA LYS A 140 -30.67 -15.23 23.55
C LYS A 140 -30.46 -15.61 25.02
N ASN A 141 -29.23 -15.92 25.40
CA ASN A 141 -28.86 -16.30 26.78
C ASN A 141 -29.15 -15.15 27.75
N LYS A 142 -28.86 -13.90 27.37
CA LYS A 142 -29.21 -12.71 28.17
C LYS A 142 -30.72 -12.58 28.37
N ASN A 143 -31.51 -12.84 27.34
CA ASN A 143 -32.97 -12.82 27.44
C ASN A 143 -33.51 -13.95 28.32
N GLU A 144 -32.94 -15.15 28.26
CA GLU A 144 -33.30 -16.28 29.11
C GLU A 144 -32.93 -16.03 30.58
N LEU A 145 -31.76 -15.46 30.82
CA LEU A 145 -31.30 -15.05 32.14
C LEU A 145 -32.24 -14.01 32.76
N ASN A 146 -32.59 -12.95 32.02
CA ASN A 146 -33.56 -11.96 32.47
C ASN A 146 -34.95 -12.56 32.82
N LYS A 147 -35.38 -13.61 32.10
CA LYS A 147 -36.64 -14.31 32.42
C LYS A 147 -36.51 -15.09 33.72
N LEU A 148 -35.41 -15.81 33.91
CA LEU A 148 -35.13 -16.56 35.13
C LEU A 148 -35.06 -15.62 36.34
N GLU A 149 -34.39 -14.47 36.21
CA GLU A 149 -34.31 -13.44 37.23
C GLU A 149 -35.70 -12.97 37.69
N LYS A 150 -36.59 -12.65 36.74
CA LYS A 150 -37.98 -12.27 37.04
C LYS A 150 -38.74 -13.38 37.78
N SER A 151 -38.62 -14.63 37.33
CA SER A 151 -39.27 -15.77 37.99
C SER A 151 -38.76 -15.99 39.41
N ILE A 152 -37.48 -15.76 39.68
CA ILE A 152 -36.89 -15.84 41.02
C ILE A 152 -37.49 -14.76 41.94
N VAL A 153 -37.58 -13.52 41.46
CA VAL A 153 -38.17 -12.41 42.22
C VAL A 153 -39.64 -12.68 42.53
N GLU A 154 -40.42 -13.15 41.56
CA GLU A 154 -41.84 -13.52 41.75
C GLU A 154 -41.99 -14.66 42.76
N PHE A 155 -41.14 -15.69 42.69
CA PHE A 155 -41.12 -16.78 43.67
C PHE A 155 -40.87 -16.26 45.08
N LEU A 156 -39.86 -15.40 45.26
CA LEU A 156 -39.55 -14.82 46.56
C LEU A 156 -40.67 -13.94 47.09
N LYS A 157 -41.25 -13.06 46.26
CA LYS A 157 -42.43 -12.27 46.63
C LYS A 157 -43.59 -13.14 47.10
N SER A 158 -43.86 -14.24 46.40
CA SER A 158 -44.92 -15.17 46.80
C SER A 158 -44.66 -15.84 48.15
N LYS A 159 -43.39 -16.15 48.47
CA LYS A 159 -42.99 -16.74 49.76
C LYS A 159 -43.06 -15.74 50.90
N TYR A 160 -42.65 -14.49 50.66
CA TYR A 160 -42.79 -13.42 51.65
C TYR A 160 -44.25 -13.07 51.92
N ALA A 161 -45.12 -13.05 50.90
CA ALA A 161 -46.55 -12.82 51.11
C ALA A 161 -47.21 -13.88 52.03
N VAL A 162 -46.69 -15.11 52.05
CA VAL A 162 -47.16 -16.16 53.00
C VAL A 162 -46.75 -15.85 54.45
N LEU A 163 -45.62 -15.16 54.66
CA LEU A 163 -45.19 -14.73 55.99
C LEU A 163 -46.08 -13.61 56.56
N ASP A 164 -46.64 -12.78 55.69
CA ASP A 164 -47.53 -11.67 56.07
C ASP A 164 -48.97 -12.13 56.40
N LEU A 165 -49.34 -13.36 56.03
CA LEU A 165 -50.61 -13.96 56.43
C LEU A 165 -50.48 -14.51 57.85
N ASP A 166 -51.47 -14.24 58.73
CA ASP A 166 -51.63 -14.74 60.11
C ASP A 166 -51.60 -16.29 60.18
N SER A 167 -50.43 -16.84 59.93
CA SER A 167 -50.16 -18.26 59.85
C SER A 167 -49.50 -18.71 61.15
N THR A 168 -49.68 -19.98 61.51
CA THR A 168 -49.09 -20.54 62.73
C THR A 168 -47.57 -20.34 62.74
N ASP A 169 -46.97 -20.06 63.91
CA ASP A 169 -45.52 -19.86 64.08
C ASP A 169 -44.64 -20.91 63.38
N LYS A 170 -45.12 -22.16 63.30
CA LYS A 170 -44.42 -23.26 62.63
C LYS A 170 -44.33 -23.07 61.10
N ALA A 171 -45.37 -22.53 60.47
CA ALA A 171 -45.40 -22.23 59.04
C ALA A 171 -44.47 -21.06 58.70
N ILE A 172 -44.50 -20.00 59.52
CA ILE A 172 -43.62 -18.83 59.40
C ILE A 172 -42.14 -19.26 59.49
N ASN A 173 -41.79 -20.06 60.50
CA ASN A 173 -40.42 -20.53 60.70
C ASN A 173 -39.92 -21.43 59.54
N ASN A 174 -40.77 -22.31 59.02
CA ASN A 174 -40.42 -23.14 57.86
C ASN A 174 -40.20 -22.30 56.59
N THR A 175 -41.09 -21.37 56.31
CA THR A 175 -40.99 -20.47 55.14
C THR A 175 -39.75 -19.58 55.24
N ASN A 176 -39.46 -19.02 56.42
CA ASN A 176 -38.22 -18.27 56.67
C ASN A 176 -36.96 -19.12 56.44
N ARG A 177 -36.98 -20.39 56.84
CA ARG A 177 -35.86 -21.30 56.59
C ARG A 177 -35.65 -21.55 55.10
N GLU A 178 -36.73 -21.78 54.33
CA GLU A 178 -36.67 -21.97 52.89
C GLU A 178 -36.12 -20.74 52.17
N ILE A 179 -36.62 -19.55 52.52
CA ILE A 179 -36.15 -18.28 51.95
C ILE A 179 -34.66 -18.08 52.23
N ASN A 180 -34.21 -18.26 53.47
CA ASN A 180 -32.81 -18.08 53.83
C ASN A 180 -31.89 -19.10 53.14
N GLN A 181 -32.33 -20.35 52.98
CA GLN A 181 -31.60 -21.35 52.20
C GLN A 181 -31.49 -20.93 50.73
N PHE A 182 -32.56 -20.42 50.16
CA PHE A 182 -32.58 -19.97 48.77
C PHE A 182 -31.68 -18.75 48.55
N ILE A 183 -31.73 -17.75 49.43
CA ILE A 183 -30.83 -16.58 49.40
C ILE A 183 -29.36 -17.03 49.53
N LYS A 184 -29.08 -18.00 50.40
CA LYS A 184 -27.73 -18.57 50.53
C LYS A 184 -27.26 -19.22 49.22
N ILE A 185 -28.13 -19.96 48.53
CA ILE A 185 -27.82 -20.55 47.23
C ILE A 185 -27.51 -19.44 46.21
N LEU A 186 -28.32 -18.39 46.14
CA LEU A 186 -28.07 -17.26 45.24
C LEU A 186 -26.69 -16.63 45.50
N ARG A 187 -26.39 -16.30 46.76
CA ARG A 187 -25.09 -15.71 47.14
C ARG A 187 -23.91 -16.62 46.83
N THR A 188 -24.07 -17.94 47.01
CA THR A 188 -23.01 -18.92 46.69
C THR A 188 -22.68 -18.94 45.20
N ASN A 189 -23.67 -18.64 44.35
CA ASN A 189 -23.51 -18.52 42.91
C ASN A 189 -23.13 -17.11 42.43
N GLY A 190 -22.65 -16.24 43.34
CA GLY A 190 -22.19 -14.89 43.00
C GLY A 190 -23.33 -13.89 42.74
N VAL A 191 -24.58 -14.29 42.98
CA VAL A 191 -25.73 -13.42 42.77
C VAL A 191 -25.92 -12.55 44.00
N LYS A 192 -25.71 -11.24 43.85
CA LYS A 192 -25.92 -10.28 44.94
C LYS A 192 -27.42 -10.13 45.16
N PHE A 193 -27.94 -10.75 46.22
CA PHE A 193 -29.32 -10.62 46.66
C PHE A 193 -29.38 -10.14 48.12
N GLU A 194 -30.01 -8.99 48.33
CA GLU A 194 -30.22 -8.37 49.64
C GLU A 194 -31.69 -7.96 49.79
N VAL A 195 -32.21 -8.09 51.01
CA VAL A 195 -33.60 -7.80 51.34
C VAL A 195 -33.64 -6.47 52.08
N ILE A 196 -34.45 -5.54 51.60
CA ILE A 196 -34.68 -4.23 52.21
C ILE A 196 -35.97 -4.32 53.04
N MET A 197 -35.82 -4.72 54.30
CA MET A 197 -36.93 -4.85 55.25
C MET A 197 -36.68 -3.93 56.45
N PRO A 198 -37.08 -2.66 56.38
CA PRO A 198 -36.87 -1.71 57.47
C PRO A 198 -37.78 -2.03 58.66
N ASN A 199 -37.26 -1.80 59.85
CA ASN A 199 -37.98 -1.93 61.10
C ASN A 199 -38.67 -0.61 61.49
N LYS A 200 -39.64 -0.71 62.40
CA LYS A 200 -40.28 0.48 63.00
C LYS A 200 -39.21 1.30 63.73
N GLY A 201 -39.09 2.58 63.36
CA GLY A 201 -38.11 3.50 63.91
C GLY A 201 -36.83 3.66 63.07
N ASP A 202 -36.67 2.91 61.99
CA ASP A 202 -35.53 3.09 61.07
C ASP A 202 -35.63 4.43 60.30
N GLU A 203 -34.49 4.96 59.88
CA GLU A 203 -34.40 6.17 59.07
C GLU A 203 -34.90 5.94 57.63
N PHE A 204 -35.57 6.95 57.08
CA PHE A 204 -36.01 6.92 55.69
C PHE A 204 -34.83 7.22 54.76
N ASP A 205 -34.37 6.21 54.03
CA ASP A 205 -33.42 6.34 52.94
C ASP A 205 -34.11 6.39 51.57
N ASN A 206 -33.97 7.51 50.86
CA ASN A 206 -34.56 7.72 49.54
C ASN A 206 -33.98 6.80 48.45
N ILE A 207 -32.81 6.18 48.68
CA ILE A 207 -32.22 5.20 47.75
C ILE A 207 -32.96 3.87 47.86
N ASN A 208 -33.23 3.41 49.08
CA ASN A 208 -33.77 2.08 49.35
C ASN A 208 -35.29 2.05 49.58
N HIS A 209 -35.91 3.19 49.86
CA HIS A 209 -37.31 3.27 50.29
C HIS A 209 -38.15 4.20 49.38
N THR A 210 -39.45 3.92 49.31
CA THR A 210 -40.48 4.76 48.71
C THR A 210 -41.55 5.03 49.76
N ALA A 211 -41.73 6.29 50.13
CA ALA A 211 -42.79 6.69 51.06
C ALA A 211 -44.15 6.62 50.35
N VAL A 212 -45.04 5.76 50.85
CA VAL A 212 -46.38 5.54 50.26
C VAL A 212 -47.51 6.23 51.03
N GLY A 213 -47.21 6.70 52.24
CA GLY A 213 -48.14 7.46 53.05
C GLY A 213 -47.51 7.95 54.34
N GLU A 214 -48.25 8.80 55.04
CA GLU A 214 -47.91 9.29 56.36
C GLU A 214 -48.99 8.85 57.34
N LYS A 215 -48.60 8.50 58.56
CA LYS A 215 -49.53 8.13 59.63
C LYS A 215 -49.13 8.80 60.94
N GLU A 216 -50.12 9.27 61.68
CA GLU A 216 -49.88 9.81 63.02
C GLU A 216 -49.42 8.71 63.98
N CYS A 217 -48.35 8.98 64.71
CA CYS A 217 -47.79 8.08 65.69
C CYS A 217 -47.22 8.89 66.86
N LYS A 218 -47.27 8.33 68.07
CA LYS A 218 -46.70 8.96 69.28
C LYS A 218 -45.36 8.36 69.68
N ASP A 219 -45.03 7.19 69.15
CA ASP A 219 -43.92 6.35 69.61
C ASP A 219 -42.69 6.45 68.69
N VAL A 220 -42.80 7.10 67.54
CA VAL A 220 -41.77 7.17 66.50
C VAL A 220 -41.55 8.63 66.15
N GLU A 221 -40.30 9.05 65.94
CA GLU A 221 -39.99 10.43 65.58
C GLU A 221 -40.52 10.78 64.18
N ASN A 222 -40.81 12.06 63.97
CA ASN A 222 -41.33 12.56 62.69
C ASN A 222 -40.36 12.23 61.53
N GLY A 223 -40.90 11.68 60.45
CA GLY A 223 -40.13 11.28 59.26
C GLY A 223 -39.49 9.88 59.33
N LYS A 224 -39.52 9.19 60.47
CA LYS A 224 -39.04 7.80 60.59
C LYS A 224 -40.09 6.78 60.18
N ILE A 225 -39.65 5.57 59.87
CA ILE A 225 -40.51 4.49 59.34
C ILE A 225 -41.42 3.94 60.45
N ILE A 226 -42.74 3.91 60.21
CA ILE A 226 -43.72 3.27 61.11
C ILE A 226 -43.89 1.80 60.74
N SER A 227 -44.14 1.53 59.46
CA SER A 227 -44.42 0.20 58.95
C SER A 227 -44.01 0.06 57.49
N CYS A 228 -43.63 -1.14 57.11
CA CYS A 228 -43.32 -1.53 55.74
C CYS A 228 -44.56 -2.19 55.13
N GLU A 229 -45.15 -1.58 54.08
CA GLU A 229 -46.23 -2.20 53.30
C GLU A 229 -45.71 -3.30 52.38
N THR A 230 -44.53 -3.11 51.80
CA THR A 230 -43.95 -4.06 50.84
C THR A 230 -42.45 -4.06 50.99
N ILE A 231 -41.88 -5.24 51.23
CA ILE A 231 -40.44 -5.46 51.34
C ILE A 231 -39.77 -5.13 49.99
N GLY A 232 -38.62 -4.46 50.06
CA GLY A 232 -37.79 -4.17 48.89
C GLY A 232 -36.67 -5.20 48.72
N TYR A 233 -36.01 -5.20 47.56
CA TYR A 233 -34.94 -6.13 47.24
C TYR A 233 -33.86 -5.45 46.38
N ILE A 234 -32.60 -5.80 46.63
CA ILE A 234 -31.48 -5.49 45.76
C ILE A 234 -31.06 -6.79 45.08
N TYR A 235 -31.02 -6.78 43.76
CA TYR A 235 -30.60 -7.91 42.95
C TYR A 235 -29.68 -7.48 41.82
N GLY A 236 -28.40 -7.83 41.92
CA GLY A 236 -27.39 -7.33 40.98
C GLY A 236 -27.34 -5.80 40.99
N GLU A 237 -27.64 -5.18 39.85
CA GLU A 237 -27.74 -3.72 39.68
C GLU A 237 -29.16 -3.17 39.88
N PHE A 238 -30.16 -4.05 40.00
CA PHE A 238 -31.55 -3.66 40.14
C PHE A 238 -31.92 -3.44 41.61
N ILE A 239 -32.61 -2.33 41.89
CA ILE A 239 -33.12 -1.99 43.22
C ILE A 239 -34.64 -1.83 43.14
N GLU A 240 -35.36 -2.73 43.80
CA GLU A 240 -36.78 -2.57 44.09
C GLU A 240 -36.94 -2.00 45.49
N LYS A 241 -37.32 -0.73 45.59
CA LYS A 241 -37.41 -0.02 46.88
C LYS A 241 -38.53 -0.59 47.74
N SER A 242 -38.32 -0.64 49.06
CA SER A 242 -39.38 -1.00 49.99
C SER A 242 -40.43 0.13 50.06
N ARG A 243 -41.70 -0.23 50.21
CA ARG A 243 -42.81 0.72 50.36
C ARG A 243 -43.08 0.92 51.84
N VAL A 244 -42.90 2.14 52.33
CA VAL A 244 -42.95 2.44 53.77
C VAL A 244 -43.92 3.56 54.10
N ILE A 245 -44.54 3.48 55.27
CA ILE A 245 -45.38 4.53 55.85
C ILE A 245 -44.55 5.30 56.86
N LEU A 246 -44.48 6.62 56.73
CA LEU A 246 -43.69 7.48 57.60
C LEU A 246 -44.51 8.06 58.74
N CYS A 247 -43.84 8.35 59.85
CA CYS A 247 -44.45 9.03 60.98
C CYS A 247 -44.63 10.52 60.70
N LYS A 248 -45.85 11.00 60.96
CA LYS A 248 -46.17 12.43 61.02
C LYS A 248 -46.61 12.80 62.43
N ASN A 249 -45.80 13.57 63.13
CA ASN A 249 -46.23 14.14 64.41
C ASN A 249 -47.05 15.40 64.15
N GLU A 250 -48.21 15.55 64.79
CA GLU A 250 -48.89 16.83 64.86
C GLU A 250 -47.92 17.81 65.52
N ILE A 251 -47.34 18.70 64.70
CA ILE A 251 -46.64 19.87 65.21
C ILE A 251 -47.72 20.63 65.98
N GLN A 252 -47.64 20.60 67.31
CA GLN A 252 -48.40 21.53 68.13
C GLN A 252 -48.03 22.91 67.63
N LYS A 253 -48.93 23.55 66.88
CA LYS A 253 -48.88 24.97 66.56
C LYS A 253 -48.94 25.69 67.91
N GLN A 254 -47.79 25.87 68.55
CA GLN A 254 -47.65 26.81 69.64
C GLN A 254 -47.81 28.19 69.01
N ASN A 255 -48.98 28.77 69.27
CA ASN A 255 -49.27 30.18 69.09
C ASN A 255 -48.17 31.00 69.77
N ASN A 256 -47.26 31.57 68.98
CA ASN A 256 -46.54 32.78 69.35
C ASN A 256 -46.97 33.88 68.38
N SER A 257 -48.05 34.56 68.77
CA SER A 257 -48.34 35.93 68.38
C SER A 257 -47.55 36.86 69.29
N GLU A 258 -46.61 37.61 68.72
CA GLU A 258 -46.15 38.96 69.09
C GLU A 258 -44.92 39.28 68.23
N GLU A 259 -45.09 40.04 67.15
CA GLU A 259 -44.84 41.48 67.08
C GLU A 259 -43.36 41.88 67.28
N SER A 260 -42.67 42.18 66.17
CA SER A 260 -41.97 43.46 66.05
C SER A 260 -41.63 43.75 64.58
N LEU A 261 -42.17 44.89 64.14
CA LEU A 261 -41.76 45.66 62.98
C LEU A 261 -40.36 46.25 63.19
N ASN A 262 -39.56 46.24 62.12
CA ASN A 262 -38.67 47.31 61.61
C ASN A 262 -37.67 46.62 60.65
N ASP A 263 -37.85 46.68 59.34
CA ASP A 263 -37.55 47.83 58.45
C ASP A 263 -36.05 48.14 58.43
N ASP A 264 -35.31 47.57 57.46
CA ASP A 264 -34.50 48.36 56.53
C ASP A 264 -33.78 47.51 55.45
N SER A 265 -34.25 47.71 54.22
CA SER A 265 -33.51 48.01 52.99
C SER A 265 -32.09 47.43 52.69
N LYS A 266 -32.00 46.87 51.46
CA LYS A 266 -30.93 46.92 50.43
C LYS A 266 -30.09 45.68 50.12
N ASN A 267 -29.88 45.55 48.79
CA ASN A 267 -28.99 44.71 47.99
C ASN A 267 -29.44 43.26 47.81
N SER A 268 -30.05 42.86 46.68
CA SER A 268 -29.56 42.89 45.29
C SER A 268 -28.14 42.36 45.14
N GLU A 269 -28.01 41.04 44.91
CA GLU A 269 -27.05 40.52 43.93
C GLU A 269 -27.41 39.08 43.57
N GLN A 270 -27.85 38.91 42.32
CA GLN A 270 -27.90 37.65 41.62
C GLN A 270 -26.50 37.04 41.59
N LYS A 271 -26.38 35.77 41.97
CA LYS A 271 -25.29 34.92 41.50
C LYS A 271 -25.88 33.65 40.93
N ASP A 272 -25.91 33.64 39.61
CA ASP A 272 -26.06 32.47 38.76
C ASP A 272 -24.93 31.48 39.09
N GLU A 273 -25.29 30.32 39.66
CA GLU A 273 -24.40 29.16 39.69
C GLU A 273 -24.36 28.55 38.29
N LYS A 274 -23.30 28.89 37.56
CA LYS A 274 -22.85 28.16 36.39
C LYS A 274 -22.51 26.73 36.78
N ILE A 275 -23.32 25.81 36.30
CA ILE A 275 -23.00 24.39 36.14
C ILE A 275 -21.75 24.31 35.23
N GLN A 276 -20.61 23.94 35.82
CA GLN A 276 -19.43 23.47 35.11
C GLN A 276 -19.65 22.00 34.73
N THR A 277 -20.15 21.77 33.52
CA THR A 277 -19.99 20.49 32.83
C THR A 277 -18.52 20.36 32.41
N SER A 278 -17.87 19.32 32.94
CA SER A 278 -16.56 18.83 32.54
C SER A 278 -16.52 18.51 31.04
N ASN A 279 -15.61 19.19 30.33
CA ASN A 279 -15.10 18.75 29.03
C ASN A 279 -14.15 17.56 29.27
N GLU A 280 -14.66 16.34 29.14
CA GLU A 280 -13.86 15.15 28.83
C GLU A 280 -14.20 14.73 27.41
N ASN A 281 -13.42 15.19 26.45
CA ASN A 281 -13.31 14.67 25.09
C ASN A 281 -12.11 15.36 24.44
N ASN A 282 -10.89 14.83 24.64
CA ASN A 282 -9.72 15.09 23.79
C ASN A 282 -8.49 14.23 24.16
N GLU A 283 -8.65 12.93 24.40
CA GLU A 283 -7.51 12.01 24.58
C GLU A 283 -7.63 10.69 23.78
N LEU A 284 -8.32 10.70 22.65
CA LEU A 284 -8.31 9.57 21.69
C LEU A 284 -7.65 9.88 20.34
N GLY A 285 -7.10 11.08 20.16
CA GLY A 285 -6.55 11.56 18.88
C GLY A 285 -5.05 11.36 18.67
N GLU A 286 -4.25 11.14 19.71
CA GLU A 286 -2.77 11.18 19.59
C GLU A 286 -2.10 9.79 19.50
N ASN A 287 -2.86 8.69 19.55
CA ASN A 287 -2.28 7.33 19.53
C ASN A 287 -2.28 6.64 18.15
N LEU A 288 -2.84 7.26 17.10
CA LEU A 288 -2.85 6.69 15.75
C LEU A 288 -1.69 7.14 14.85
N GLU A 289 -1.02 8.26 15.16
CA GLU A 289 0.15 8.71 14.37
C GLU A 289 1.46 8.00 14.73
N LYS A 290 1.51 7.25 15.84
CA LYS A 290 2.70 6.45 16.20
C LYS A 290 2.77 5.07 15.54
N ILE A 291 1.63 4.51 15.12
CA ILE A 291 1.60 3.16 14.54
C ILE A 291 1.94 3.19 13.04
N ILE A 292 1.72 4.31 12.34
CA ILE A 292 1.99 4.42 10.90
C ILE A 292 3.47 4.70 10.57
N ASN A 293 4.28 5.16 11.53
CA ASN A 293 5.69 5.52 11.28
C ASN A 293 6.70 4.41 11.59
N GLU A 294 6.30 3.26 12.12
CA GLU A 294 7.22 2.13 12.35
C GLU A 294 7.25 1.09 11.20
N GLU A 295 6.31 1.15 10.24
CA GLU A 295 6.29 0.23 9.09
C GLU A 295 7.00 0.75 7.82
N THR A 296 7.60 1.95 7.84
CA THR A 296 8.32 2.53 6.69
C THR A 296 9.85 2.49 6.79
N ASN A 297 10.41 1.80 7.78
CA ASN A 297 11.87 1.62 7.93
C ASN A 297 12.26 0.14 8.12
N LEU A 298 11.77 -0.73 7.24
CA LEU A 298 12.33 -2.07 6.99
C LEU A 298 12.60 -2.24 5.50
#